data_AF-A0A5M8QQF7-F1
#
_entry.id   AF-A0A5M8QQF7-F1
#
_cell.length_a   1.000
_cell.length_b   1.000
_cell.length_c   1.000
_cell.angle_alpha   90.00
_cell.angle_beta   90.00
_cell.angle_gamma   90.00
#
_symmetry.space_group_name_H-M   'P 1'
#
loop_
_entity.id
_entity.type
_entity.pdbx_description
1 polymer ?
#
loop_
_entity_poly.entity_id
_entity_poly.type
_entity_poly.pdbx_seq_one_letter_code
_entity_poly.pdbx_strand_id
1 'polypeptide(L)' 'MPTSCNTSPTRLKDLMPENYGKILRDRCGLKSRQRVYDVVSGEIKGNKIYSEAIKLAAETKAAREAEENLLKKLVGA' A
#
# COMPACT_ATOMS: atom_id res chain seq x y z
N MET A 1 23.32 -8.95 -21.18
CA MET A 1 22.67 -8.37 -19.98
C MET A 1 21.19 -8.70 -20.10
N PRO A 2 20.56 -9.45 -19.18
CA PRO A 2 19.15 -9.75 -19.33
C PRO A 2 18.33 -8.52 -18.92
N THR A 3 17.73 -7.87 -19.91
CA THR A 3 16.64 -6.90 -19.78
C THR A 3 15.38 -7.66 -19.38
N SER A 4 15.22 -7.98 -18.10
CA SER A 4 13.91 -8.35 -17.57
C SER A 4 13.09 -7.07 -17.43
N CYS A 5 12.41 -6.69 -18.50
CA CYS A 5 11.15 -5.96 -18.42
C CYS A 5 10.12 -6.86 -17.70
N ASN A 6 10.34 -7.05 -16.41
CA ASN A 6 9.36 -7.65 -15.53
C ASN A 6 8.26 -6.60 -15.41
N THR A 7 7.18 -6.76 -16.17
CA THR A 7 5.90 -6.10 -15.91
C THR A 7 5.46 -6.56 -14.53
N SER A 8 6.10 -5.98 -13.53
CA SER A 8 5.94 -6.34 -12.14
C SER A 8 4.48 -6.00 -11.84
N PRO A 9 3.64 -6.98 -11.48
CA PRO A 9 2.26 -6.66 -11.12
C PRO A 9 2.37 -5.60 -10.03
N THR A 10 1.81 -4.40 -10.29
CA THR A 10 1.91 -3.24 -9.39
C THR A 10 1.63 -3.73 -7.98
N ARG A 11 2.66 -3.82 -7.15
CA ARG A 11 2.53 -4.48 -5.86
C ARG A 11 1.77 -3.52 -4.96
N LEU A 12 0.90 -4.04 -4.11
CA LEU A 12 0.20 -3.23 -3.11
C LEU A 12 1.18 -2.39 -2.28
N LYS A 13 2.43 -2.88 -2.11
CA LYS A 13 3.56 -2.19 -1.48
C LYS A 13 3.78 -0.78 -2.04
N ASP A 14 3.71 -0.59 -3.36
CA ASP A 14 4.05 0.67 -4.01
C ASP A 14 2.95 1.74 -3.83
N LEU A 15 1.72 1.29 -3.55
CA LEU A 15 0.55 2.14 -3.30
C LEU A 15 0.36 2.40 -1.80
N MET A 16 1.23 1.84 -0.97
CA MET A 16 1.15 1.90 0.48
C MET A 16 2.12 2.91 1.07
N PRO A 17 1.81 3.47 2.26
CA PRO A 17 2.70 4.38 2.95
C PRO A 17 3.86 3.59 3.56
N GLU A 18 5.03 4.21 3.76
CA GLU A 18 6.23 3.52 4.28
C GLU A 18 5.98 2.74 5.59
N ASN A 19 5.03 3.20 6.41
CA ASN A 19 4.65 2.57 7.68
C ASN A 19 3.57 1.47 7.58
N TYR A 20 3.23 0.99 6.37
CA TYR A 20 2.17 -0.01 6.16
C TYR A 20 2.32 -1.26 7.02
N GLY A 21 3.56 -1.72 7.25
CA GLY A 21 3.85 -2.90 8.06
C GLY A 21 3.40 -2.75 9.52
N LYS A 22 3.49 -1.54 10.08
CA LYS A 22 3.02 -1.23 11.44
C LYS A 22 1.50 -1.08 11.45
N ILE A 23 0.94 -0.36 10.49
CA ILE A 23 -0.52 -0.09 10.41
C ILE A 23 -1.31 -1.38 10.24
N LEU A 24 -0.92 -2.24 9.31
CA LEU A 24 -1.60 -3.53 9.07
C LEU A 24 -1.44 -4.48 10.25
N ARG A 25 -0.30 -4.45 10.94
CA ARG A 25 -0.12 -5.21 12.18
C ARG A 25 -1.07 -4.74 13.26
N ASP A 26 -1.24 -3.44 13.42
CA ASP A 26 -2.09 -2.84 14.43
C ASP A 26 -3.57 -3.13 14.14
N ARG A 27 -4.03 -2.83 12.92
CA ARG A 27 -5.42 -3.05 12.47
C ARG A 27 -5.84 -4.52 12.47
N CYS A 28 -4.95 -5.44 12.08
CA CYS A 28 -5.26 -6.87 12.06
C CYS A 28 -4.78 -7.64 13.31
N GLY A 29 -4.17 -6.98 14.30
CA GLY A 29 -3.66 -7.63 15.51
C GLY A 29 -2.55 -8.66 15.24
N LEU A 30 -1.74 -8.47 14.21
CA LEU A 30 -0.72 -9.45 13.82
C LEU A 30 0.57 -9.26 14.59
N LYS A 31 1.10 -10.38 15.07
CA LYS A 31 2.46 -10.44 15.65
C LYS A 31 3.55 -10.60 14.58
N SER A 32 3.23 -11.23 13.45
CA SER A 32 4.22 -11.61 12.44
C SER A 32 4.30 -10.61 11.29
N ARG A 33 5.48 -9.99 11.11
CA ARG A 33 5.77 -9.03 10.03
C ARG A 33 5.83 -9.68 8.65
N GLN A 34 6.33 -10.93 8.59
CA GLN A 34 6.47 -11.68 7.33
C GLN A 34 5.12 -11.82 6.63
N ARG A 35 4.10 -12.24 7.39
CA ARG A 35 2.72 -12.40 6.91
C ARG A 35 2.15 -11.13 6.27
N VAL A 36 2.50 -9.96 6.79
CA VAL A 36 2.07 -8.68 6.21
C VAL A 36 2.77 -8.46 4.87
N TYR A 37 4.07 -8.76 4.80
CA TYR A 37 4.86 -8.62 3.59
C TYR A 37 4.40 -9.57 2.46
N ASP A 38 4.08 -10.83 2.81
CA ASP A 38 3.57 -11.83 1.86
C ASP A 38 2.21 -11.40 1.28
N VAL A 39 1.32 -10.84 2.12
CA VAL A 39 0.02 -10.33 1.68
C VAL A 39 0.17 -9.11 0.78
N VAL A 40 1.02 -8.16 1.15
CA VAL A 40 1.27 -6.93 0.38
C VAL A 40 2.04 -7.21 -0.92
N SER A 41 2.86 -8.27 -0.96
CA SER A 41 3.49 -8.77 -2.19
C SER A 41 2.54 -9.58 -3.07
N GLY A 42 1.32 -9.88 -2.59
CA GLY A 42 0.31 -10.63 -3.33
C GLY A 42 0.54 -12.15 -3.32
N GLU A 43 1.45 -12.66 -2.50
CA GLU A 43 1.66 -14.10 -2.29
C GLU A 43 0.50 -14.72 -1.50
N ILE A 44 -0.15 -13.95 -0.63
CA ILE A 44 -1.31 -14.38 0.15
C ILE A 44 -2.52 -13.49 -0.15
N LYS A 45 -3.50 -14.02 -0.88
CA LYS A 45 -4.72 -13.30 -1.28
C LYS A 45 -5.98 -13.66 -0.46
N GLY A 46 -5.92 -14.72 0.34
CA GLY A 46 -7.09 -15.33 1.00
C GLY A 46 -7.26 -15.02 2.48
N ASN A 47 -6.91 -13.81 2.95
CA ASN A 47 -6.96 -13.50 4.38
C ASN A 47 -7.46 -12.09 4.70
N LYS A 48 -8.00 -11.85 5.90
CA LYS A 48 -8.52 -10.55 6.38
C LYS A 48 -7.54 -9.38 6.19
N ILE A 49 -6.24 -9.68 6.26
CA ILE A 49 -5.14 -8.74 5.99
C ILE A 49 -5.19 -8.18 4.58
N TYR A 50 -5.51 -9.01 3.58
CA TYR A 50 -5.49 -8.59 2.19
C TYR A 50 -6.56 -7.53 1.92
N SER A 51 -7.74 -7.69 2.51
CA SER A 51 -8.79 -6.67 2.47
C SER A 51 -8.37 -5.38 3.18
N GLU A 52 -7.76 -5.48 4.37
CA GLU A 52 -7.23 -4.29 5.07
C GLU A 52 -6.07 -3.63 4.32
N ALA A 53 -5.23 -4.42 3.65
CA ALA A 53 -4.15 -3.94 2.80
C ALA A 53 -4.71 -3.13 1.61
N ILE A 54 -5.73 -3.64 0.92
CA ILE A 54 -6.39 -2.91 -0.15
C ILE A 54 -7.00 -1.61 0.36
N LYS A 55 -7.69 -1.63 1.51
CA LYS A 55 -8.26 -0.41 2.10
C LYS A 55 -7.18 0.62 2.41
N LEU A 56 -6.08 0.20 3.04
CA LEU A 56 -4.99 1.10 3.39
C LEU A 56 -4.34 1.73 2.14
N ALA A 57 -4.15 0.96 1.08
CA ALA A 57 -3.65 1.48 -0.19
C ALA A 57 -4.63 2.47 -0.83
N ALA A 58 -5.94 2.18 -0.78
CA ALA A 58 -6.97 3.10 -1.26
C ALA A 58 -7.02 4.40 -0.44
N GLU A 59 -6.95 4.32 0.89
CA GLU A 59 -6.90 5.46 1.80
C GLU A 59 -5.67 6.33 1.54
N THR A 60 -4.51 5.71 1.33
CA THR A 60 -3.25 6.43 1.07
C THR A 60 -3.29 7.14 -0.27
N LYS A 61 -3.82 6.48 -1.31
CA LYS A 61 -4.01 7.09 -2.61
C LYS A 61 -4.98 8.30 -2.52
N ALA A 62 -6.11 8.12 -1.84
CA ALA A 62 -7.09 9.18 -1.65
C ALA A 62 -6.52 10.37 -0.86
N ALA A 63 -5.74 10.11 0.19
CA ALA A 63 -5.07 11.15 0.97
C ALA A 63 -4.06 11.93 0.10
N ARG A 64 -3.27 11.22 -0.72
CA ARG A 64 -2.31 11.86 -1.63
C ARG A 64 -2.99 12.70 -2.70
N GLU A 65 -4.08 12.21 -3.30
CA GLU A 65 -4.88 12.98 -4.24
C GLU A 65 -5.53 14.20 -3.58
N ALA A 66 -6.00 14.08 -2.34
CA ALA A 66 -6.55 15.20 -1.58
C ALA A 66 -5.48 16.25 -1.27
N GLU A 67 -4.28 15.85 -0.84
CA GLU A 67 -3.14 16.75 -0.64
C GLU A 67 -2.74 17.44 -1.93
N GLU A 68 -2.63 16.72 -3.06
CA GLU A 68 -2.27 17.30 -4.35
C GLU A 68 -3.32 18.31 -4.82
N ASN A 69 -4.61 18.06 -4.56
CA ASN A 69 -5.69 19.00 -4.86
C ASN A 69 -5.61 20.26 -4.00
N LEU A 70 -5.27 20.11 -2.72
CA LEU A 70 -5.08 21.21 -1.77
C LEU A 70 -3.84 22.05 -2.12
N LEU A 71 -2.73 21.40 -2.47
CA LEU A 71 -1.50 22.03 -2.97
C LEU A 71 -1.76 22.78 -4.29
N LYS A 72 -2.50 22.21 -5.24
CA LYS A 72 -2.89 22.90 -6.48
C LYS A 72 -3.69 24.18 -6.20
N LYS A 73 -4.58 24.16 -5.20
CA LYS A 73 -5.32 25.36 -4.78
C LYS A 73 -4.44 26.43 -4.11
N LEU A 74 -3.38 26.02 -3.40
CA LEU A 74 -2.47 26.93 -2.70
C LEU A 74 -1.36 27.51 -3.59
N VAL A 75 -0.86 26.74 -4.56
CA VAL A 75 0.21 27.17 -5.49
C VAL A 75 -0.33 28.02 -6.65
N GLY A 76 -1.66 28.03 -6.86
CA GLY A 76 -2.33 28.86 -7.88
C GLY A 76 -2.86 30.21 -7.37
N ALA A 77 -2.46 30.65 -6.17
CA ALA A 77 -2.83 31.95 -5.60
C ALA A 77 -1.69 32.96 -5.70
#